data_AF-Q97N31-F1
#
_entry.id   AF-Q97N31-F1
#
_cell.length_a   1.000
_cell.length_b   1.000
_cell.length_c   1.000
_cell.angle_alpha   90.00
_cell.angle_beta   90.00
_cell.angle_gamma   90.00
#
_symmetry.space_group_name_H-M   'P 1'
#
loop_
_entity.id
_entity.type
_entity.pdbx_description
1 polymer ?
#
loop_
_entity_poly.entity_id
_entity_poly.type
_entity_poly.pdbx_seq_one_letter_code
_entity_poly.pdbx_strand_id
1 'polypeptide(L)'
;MISMYLELIMVGLLNISKIRRESMFLHLGENVVVPIKDVIGIFDIETTMYSADTSQFLRMSEEDGFVERITNEAPKSFVIAEVDKKSKIFLSPISSSTLSKRSEVVYLEP
;
A
#
# COMPACT_ATOMS: atom_id res chain seq x y z
N MET A 1 41.18 -10.62 6.60
CA MET A 1 40.33 -11.84 6.47
C MET A 1 39.11 -11.78 7.38
N ILE A 2 39.24 -11.56 8.70
CA ILE A 2 38.10 -11.46 9.64
C ILE A 2 37.14 -10.30 9.32
N SER A 3 37.65 -9.12 8.95
CA SER A 3 36.82 -7.96 8.56
C SER A 3 35.87 -8.24 7.40
N MET A 4 36.34 -8.99 6.39
CA MET A 4 35.57 -9.33 5.19
C MET A 4 34.43 -10.30 5.51
N TYR A 5 34.64 -11.24 6.44
CA TYR A 5 33.56 -12.12 6.94
C TYR A 5 32.52 -11.35 7.76
N LEU A 6 32.94 -10.36 8.55
CA LEU A 6 32.04 -9.54 9.34
C LEU A 6 31.14 -8.66 8.44
N GLU A 7 31.71 -8.05 7.38
CA GLU A 7 30.94 -7.32 6.37
C GLU A 7 29.96 -8.23 5.63
N LEU A 8 30.36 -9.43 5.23
CA LEU A 8 29.48 -10.38 4.56
C LEU A 8 28.29 -10.79 5.44
N ILE A 9 28.52 -11.02 6.73
CA ILE A 9 27.47 -11.35 7.71
C ILE A 9 26.53 -10.14 7.91
N MET A 10 27.06 -8.92 8.01
CA MET A 10 26.24 -7.71 8.15
C MET A 10 25.38 -7.44 6.92
N VAL A 11 25.94 -7.58 5.70
CA VAL A 11 25.19 -7.47 4.44
C VAL A 11 24.13 -8.57 4.33
N GLY A 12 24.44 -9.80 4.76
CA GLY A 12 23.47 -10.90 4.82
C GLY A 12 22.30 -10.62 5.76
N LEU A 13 22.58 -10.18 6.99
CA LEU A 13 21.55 -9.78 7.97
C LEU A 13 20.71 -8.59 7.49
N LEU A 14 21.33 -7.62 6.83
CA LEU A 14 20.63 -6.47 6.25
C LEU A 14 19.67 -6.92 5.14
N ASN A 15 20.08 -7.85 4.28
CA ASN A 15 19.22 -8.41 3.24
C ASN A 15 18.07 -9.24 3.82
N ILE A 16 18.33 -10.07 4.84
CA ILE A 16 17.31 -10.87 5.53
C ILE A 16 16.26 -9.95 6.20
N SER A 17 16.70 -8.88 6.88
CA SER A 17 15.80 -7.89 7.48
C SER A 17 15.07 -7.01 6.45
N LYS A 18 15.62 -6.86 5.24
CA LYS A 18 14.97 -6.15 4.13
C LYS A 18 13.88 -7.02 3.48
N ILE A 19 14.16 -8.30 3.24
CA ILE A 19 13.18 -9.29 2.75
C ILE A 19 11.98 -9.40 3.70
N ARG A 20 12.22 -9.39 5.01
CA ARG A 20 11.16 -9.49 6.02
C ARG A 20 10.34 -8.20 6.21
N ARG A 21 10.80 -7.05 5.70
CA ARG A 21 10.14 -5.74 5.87
C ARG A 21 9.13 -5.41 4.79
N GLU A 22 9.31 -5.88 3.55
CA GLU A 22 8.36 -5.58 2.47
C GLU A 22 7.01 -6.27 2.65
N SER A 23 6.97 -7.35 3.44
CA SER A 23 5.73 -8.02 3.85
C SER A 23 4.95 -7.27 4.93
N MET A 24 5.47 -6.18 5.51
CA MET A 24 4.80 -5.39 6.55
C MET A 24 4.15 -4.11 5.98
N PHE A 25 4.53 -3.70 4.78
CA PHE A 25 4.07 -2.48 4.12
C PHE A 25 3.59 -2.76 2.70
N LEU A 26 2.44 -2.21 2.34
CA LEU A 26 1.90 -2.25 1.00
C LEU A 26 2.43 -1.05 0.21
N HIS A 27 3.21 -1.30 -0.84
CA HIS A 27 3.62 -0.28 -1.80
C HIS A 27 2.46 0.07 -2.71
N LEU A 28 1.99 1.32 -2.61
CA LEU A 28 0.84 1.82 -3.35
C LEU A 28 1.23 2.47 -4.69
N GLY A 29 2.51 2.67 -4.96
CA GLY A 29 3.02 3.37 -6.14
C GLY A 29 4.03 4.46 -5.77
N GLU A 30 4.89 4.81 -6.73
CA GLU A 30 6.01 5.75 -6.53
C GLU A 30 6.80 5.50 -5.25
N ASN A 31 6.77 6.43 -4.29
CA ASN A 31 7.44 6.32 -2.99
C ASN A 31 6.44 6.20 -1.82
N VAL A 32 5.17 5.89 -2.11
CA VAL A 32 4.10 5.79 -1.11
C VAL A 32 3.93 4.36 -0.63
N VAL A 33 4.02 4.18 0.69
CA VAL A 33 3.85 2.91 1.38
C VAL A 33 2.94 3.10 2.59
N VAL A 34 2.10 2.10 2.87
CA VAL A 34 1.26 2.04 4.08
C VAL A 34 1.46 0.70 4.78
N PRO A 35 1.46 0.63 6.12
CA PRO A 35 1.52 -0.66 6.81
C PRO A 35 0.32 -1.53 6.42
N ILE A 36 0.55 -2.81 6.09
CA ILE A 36 -0.54 -3.72 5.66
C ILE A 36 -1.61 -3.86 6.74
N LYS A 37 -1.20 -3.86 8.02
CA LYS A 37 -2.12 -3.91 9.18
C LYS A 37 -3.08 -2.72 9.27
N ASP A 38 -2.73 -1.60 8.64
CA ASP A 38 -3.52 -0.35 8.70
C ASP A 38 -4.38 -0.20 7.42
N VAL A 39 -4.26 -1.12 6.45
CA VAL A 39 -5.12 -1.17 5.25
C VAL A 39 -6.49 -1.70 5.65
N ILE A 40 -7.51 -0.90 5.40
CA ILE A 40 -8.93 -1.21 5.67
C ILE A 40 -9.55 -1.89 4.45
N GLY A 41 -9.22 -1.44 3.24
CA GLY A 41 -9.76 -2.03 2.02
C GLY A 41 -9.04 -1.57 0.75
N ILE A 42 -9.05 -2.44 -0.26
CA ILE A 42 -8.49 -2.21 -1.60
C ILE A 42 -9.62 -2.36 -2.59
N PHE A 43 -9.84 -1.36 -3.44
CA PHE A 43 -10.98 -1.28 -4.34
C PHE A 43 -10.55 -0.95 -5.75
N ASP A 44 -11.20 -1.57 -6.72
CA ASP A 44 -10.96 -1.34 -8.14
C ASP A 44 -11.77 -0.14 -8.63
N ILE A 45 -11.14 0.84 -9.27
CA ILE A 45 -11.86 2.07 -9.67
C ILE A 45 -12.90 1.80 -10.73
N GLU A 46 -12.61 0.93 -11.70
CA GLU A 46 -13.53 0.68 -12.80
C GLU A 46 -14.81 0.05 -12.28
N THR A 47 -14.69 -0.98 -11.43
CA THR A 47 -15.87 -1.72 -10.94
C THR A 47 -16.63 -1.03 -9.80
N THR A 48 -15.97 -0.18 -8.99
CA THR A 48 -16.62 0.41 -7.80
C THR A 48 -17.28 1.76 -8.11
N MET A 49 -16.77 2.51 -9.09
CA MET A 49 -17.30 3.83 -9.49
C MET A 49 -18.66 3.78 -10.19
N TYR A 50 -19.17 2.61 -10.55
CA TYR A 50 -20.51 2.47 -11.13
C TYR A 50 -21.64 2.86 -10.16
N SER A 51 -21.37 2.89 -8.85
CA SER A 51 -22.34 3.33 -7.86
C SER A 51 -22.26 4.85 -7.64
N ALA A 52 -23.42 5.51 -7.63
CA ALA A 52 -23.51 6.94 -7.29
C ALA A 52 -22.95 7.22 -5.89
N ASP A 53 -23.18 6.31 -4.95
CA ASP A 53 -22.74 6.42 -3.56
C ASP A 53 -21.21 6.46 -3.44
N THR A 54 -20.49 5.56 -4.13
CA THR A 54 -19.01 5.54 -4.09
C THR A 54 -18.42 6.79 -4.73
N SER A 55 -18.97 7.20 -5.87
CA SER A 55 -18.54 8.42 -6.55
C SER A 55 -18.75 9.66 -5.67
N GLN A 56 -19.89 9.77 -5.01
CA GLN A 56 -20.18 10.85 -4.08
C GLN A 56 -19.25 10.82 -2.86
N PHE A 57 -19.03 9.65 -2.27
CA PHE A 57 -18.11 9.46 -1.15
C PHE A 57 -16.69 9.92 -1.49
N LEU A 58 -16.15 9.53 -2.65
CA LEU A 58 -14.82 9.93 -3.08
C LEU A 58 -14.74 11.44 -3.32
N ARG A 59 -15.75 12.03 -3.97
CA ARG A 59 -15.82 13.47 -4.22
C ARG A 59 -15.83 14.27 -2.91
N MET A 60 -16.65 13.88 -1.94
CA MET A 60 -16.70 14.52 -0.62
C MET A 60 -15.38 14.36 0.13
N SER A 61 -14.78 13.17 0.09
CA SER A 61 -13.50 12.89 0.73
C SER A 61 -12.35 13.70 0.11
N GLU A 62 -12.41 13.97 -1.19
CA GLU A 62 -11.45 14.82 -1.90
C GLU A 62 -11.61 16.30 -1.50
N GLU A 63 -12.86 16.79 -1.40
CA GLU A 63 -13.17 18.14 -0.91
C GLU A 63 -12.67 18.36 0.53
N ASP A 64 -12.80 17.35 1.39
CA ASP A 64 -12.35 17.38 2.79
C ASP A 64 -10.83 17.13 2.97
N GLY A 65 -10.10 16.83 1.88
CA GLY A 65 -8.64 16.61 1.91
C GLY A 65 -8.21 15.25 2.48
N PHE A 66 -9.10 14.25 2.52
CA PHE A 66 -8.79 12.88 2.94
C PHE A 66 -8.26 12.00 1.80
N VAL A 67 -8.34 12.48 0.55
CA VAL A 67 -7.85 11.77 -0.64
C VAL A 67 -6.43 12.21 -0.99
N GLU A 68 -5.54 11.25 -1.12
CA GLU A 68 -4.16 11.42 -1.55
C GLU A 68 -3.95 10.73 -2.90
N ARG A 69 -3.69 11.53 -3.93
CA ARG A 69 -3.39 11.03 -5.27
C ARG A 69 -1.90 10.76 -5.39
N ILE A 70 -1.53 9.49 -5.63
CA ILE A 70 -0.12 9.07 -5.69
C ILE A 70 0.55 9.57 -6.96
N THR A 71 -0.18 9.60 -8.08
CA THR A 71 0.36 9.99 -9.39
C THR A 71 -0.61 10.89 -10.15
N ASN A 72 -0.09 11.70 -11.07
CA ASN A 72 -0.92 12.49 -11.99
C ASN A 72 -1.65 11.64 -13.05
N GLU A 73 -1.31 10.34 -13.17
CA GLU A 73 -2.00 9.41 -14.06
C GLU A 73 -3.41 9.04 -13.55
N ALA A 74 -4.23 8.46 -14.43
CA ALA A 74 -5.52 7.92 -14.06
C ALA A 74 -5.33 6.76 -13.05
N PRO A 75 -6.01 6.79 -11.89
CA PRO A 75 -5.83 5.75 -10.89
C PRO A 75 -6.58 4.47 -11.31
N LYS A 76 -5.99 3.32 -11.02
CA LYS A 76 -6.56 2.00 -11.30
C LYS A 76 -7.27 1.41 -10.10
N SER A 77 -6.87 1.82 -8.90
CA SER A 77 -7.48 1.40 -7.64
C SER A 77 -7.47 2.54 -6.62
N PHE A 78 -8.26 2.38 -5.57
CA PHE A 78 -8.13 3.17 -4.36
C PHE A 78 -7.98 2.28 -3.13
N VAL A 79 -7.18 2.74 -2.17
CA VAL A 79 -6.93 2.05 -0.91
C VAL A 79 -7.39 2.92 0.24
N ILE A 80 -8.19 2.36 1.13
CA ILE A 80 -8.55 3.00 2.40
C ILE A 80 -7.59 2.47 3.47
N ALA A 81 -6.95 3.35 4.21
CA ALA A 81 -6.06 2.99 5.32
C ALA A 81 -6.18 3.97 6.48
N GLU A 82 -5.86 3.51 7.68
CA GLU A 82 -5.73 4.37 8.85
C GLU A 82 -4.32 5.00 8.87
N VAL A 83 -4.24 6.32 8.86
CA VAL A 83 -2.99 7.08 8.99
C VAL A 83 -3.20 8.18 10.02
N ASP A 84 -2.34 8.22 11.04
CA ASP A 84 -2.45 9.17 12.15
C ASP A 84 -3.83 9.17 12.83
N LYS A 85 -4.43 7.98 12.99
CA LYS A 85 -5.79 7.76 13.54
C LYS A 85 -6.93 8.36 12.71
N LYS A 86 -6.68 8.64 11.44
CA LYS A 86 -7.68 9.13 10.49
C LYS A 86 -7.73 8.21 9.29
N SER A 87 -8.93 7.99 8.75
CA SER A 87 -9.08 7.30 7.47
C SER A 87 -8.55 8.20 6.35
N LYS A 88 -7.61 7.68 5.58
CA LYS A 88 -7.13 8.26 4.32
C LYS A 88 -7.49 7.36 3.16
N ILE A 89 -7.70 7.98 2.01
CA ILE A 89 -7.96 7.30 0.74
C ILE A 89 -6.78 7.58 -0.18
N PHE A 90 -6.12 6.55 -0.67
CA PHE A 90 -5.01 6.66 -1.61
C PHE A 90 -5.47 6.25 -3.01
N LEU A 91 -5.35 7.14 -3.99
CA LEU A 91 -5.59 6.82 -5.40
C LEU A 91 -4.29 6.28 -6.02
N SER A 92 -4.29 5.01 -6.38
CA SER A 92 -3.10 4.28 -6.81
C SER A 92 -3.08 4.00 -8.33
N PRO A 93 -1.90 4.12 -8.99
CA PRO A 93 -1.72 3.68 -10.37
C PRO A 93 -1.61 2.14 -10.50
N ILE A 94 -1.54 1.42 -9.38
CA ILE A 94 -1.42 -0.04 -9.32
C ILE A 94 -2.83 -0.65 -9.28
N SER A 95 -3.03 -1.78 -9.95
CA SER A 95 -4.34 -2.46 -9.93
C SER A 95 -4.65 -3.03 -8.53
N SER A 96 -5.94 -3.07 -8.21
CA SER A 96 -6.49 -3.70 -7.01
C SER A 96 -5.95 -5.13 -6.84
N SER A 97 -6.00 -5.94 -7.91
CA SER A 97 -5.51 -7.31 -7.96
C SER A 97 -4.01 -7.47 -7.69
N THR A 98 -3.18 -6.49 -8.06
CA THR A 98 -1.74 -6.52 -7.79
C THR A 98 -1.46 -6.16 -6.33
N LEU A 99 -2.18 -5.17 -5.80
CA LEU A 99 -2.09 -4.78 -4.40
C LEU A 99 -2.56 -5.90 -3.47
N SER A 100 -3.67 -6.57 -3.78
CA SER A 100 -4.18 -7.71 -2.99
C SER A 100 -3.15 -8.86 -2.88
N LYS A 101 -2.51 -9.23 -4.00
CA LYS A 101 -1.45 -10.26 -4.00
C LYS A 101 -0.25 -9.89 -3.13
N ARG A 102 0.06 -8.59 -3.03
CA ARG A 102 1.15 -8.08 -2.19
C ARG A 102 0.75 -7.98 -0.72
N SER A 103 -0.53 -7.77 -0.41
CA SER A 103 -1.04 -7.80 0.96
C SER A 103 -1.23 -9.22 1.53
N GLU A 104 -1.52 -10.20 0.67
CA GLU A 104 -1.79 -11.60 1.06
C GLU A 104 -0.56 -12.39 1.52
N VAL A 105 0.65 -11.88 1.31
CA VAL A 105 1.89 -12.51 1.82
C VAL A 105 1.91 -12.58 3.37
N VAL A 106 0.95 -11.95 4.05
CA VAL A 106 0.85 -11.89 5.52
C VAL A 106 -0.04 -12.99 6.13
N TYR A 107 -0.87 -13.71 5.36
CA TYR A 107 -1.78 -14.75 5.91
C TYR A 107 -1.40 -16.19 5.53
N LEU A 108 -0.13 -16.55 5.72
CA LEU A 108 0.30 -17.95 5.80
C LEU A 108 0.99 -18.15 7.16
N GLU A 109 0.19 -18.28 8.21
CA GLU A 109 0.61 -19.02 9.41
C GLU A 109 0.00 -20.43 9.33
N PRO A 110 0.77 -21.49 9.66
CA PRO A 110 0.50 -22.89 9.35
C PRO A 110 -0.69 -23.52 10.10
#